data_AF-A0A2N5XPP8-F1
#
_entry.id   AF-A0A2N5XPP8-F1
#
_cell.length_a   1.000
_cell.length_b   1.000
_cell.length_c   1.000
_cell.angle_alpha   90.00
_cell.angle_beta   90.00
_cell.angle_gamma   90.00
#
_symmetry.space_group_name_H-M   'P 1'
#
loop_
_entity.id
_entity.type
_entity.pdbx_description
1 polymer ?
#
loop_
_entity_poly.entity_id
_entity_poly.type
_entity_poly.pdbx_seq_one_letter_code
_entity_poly.pdbx_strand_id
1 'polypeptide(L)'
;MTILNIYGRMVAKGEWRDYAIDALKDRAVFSIFRRTGEMPIYRIEKDPKLARKQGAYSLLSQQGLILKRGQDLNTIIKLLNQKLLKIVEK
;
A
#
# COMPACT_ATOMS: atom_id res chain seq x y z
N MET A 1 1.92 10.97 8.13
CA MET A 1 0.96 11.23 7.03
C MET A 1 0.07 10.02 6.92
N THR A 2 -1.25 10.17 6.86
CA THR A 2 -2.17 9.01 6.90
C THR A 2 -2.29 8.33 5.53
N ILE A 3 -2.75 7.07 5.53
CA ILE A 3 -3.02 6.31 4.29
C ILE A 3 -4.18 6.90 3.47
N LEU A 4 -5.16 7.53 4.13
CA LEU A 4 -6.27 8.18 3.45
C LEU A 4 -5.84 9.49 2.78
N ASN A 5 -4.90 10.23 3.38
CA ASN A 5 -4.37 11.46 2.77
C ASN A 5 -3.60 11.18 1.48
N ILE A 6 -2.85 10.07 1.42
CA ILE A 6 -2.20 9.66 0.16
C ILE A 6 -3.22 9.19 -0.87
N TYR A 7 -4.24 8.42 -0.45
CA TYR A 7 -5.32 8.01 -1.34
C TYR A 7 -6.03 9.20 -2.00
N GLY A 8 -6.48 10.18 -1.20
CA GLY A 8 -7.18 11.36 -1.73
C GLY A 8 -6.35 12.13 -2.78
N ARG A 9 -5.05 12.29 -2.55
CA ARG A 9 -4.15 12.92 -3.54
C ARG A 9 -4.00 12.09 -4.81
N MET A 10 -3.98 10.77 -4.70
CA MET A 10 -3.79 9.88 -5.86
C MET A 10 -5.05 9.76 -6.71
N VAL A 11 -6.23 9.80 -6.08
CA VAL A 11 -7.51 9.93 -6.79
C VAL A 11 -7.62 11.27 -7.49
N ALA A 12 -7.27 12.38 -6.81
CA ALA A 12 -7.28 13.71 -7.43
C ALA A 12 -6.34 13.82 -8.64
N LYS A 13 -5.25 13.04 -8.66
CA LYS A 13 -4.32 12.92 -9.79
C LYS A 13 -4.76 11.92 -10.87
N GLY A 14 -5.83 11.16 -10.65
CA GLY A 14 -6.32 10.14 -11.58
C GLY A 14 -5.48 8.86 -11.63
N GLU A 15 -4.48 8.72 -10.76
CA GLU A 15 -3.58 7.56 -10.73
C GLU A 15 -4.21 6.36 -10.02
N TRP A 16 -5.02 6.61 -8.99
CA TRP A 16 -5.76 5.57 -8.28
C TRP A 16 -7.25 5.76 -8.53
N ARG A 17 -7.95 4.64 -8.73
CA ARG A 17 -9.40 4.64 -8.97
C ARG A 17 -10.17 4.09 -7.79
N ASP A 18 -9.61 3.10 -7.09
CA ASP A 18 -10.31 2.40 -6.03
C ASP A 18 -9.36 1.85 -4.96
N TYR A 19 -9.92 1.47 -3.82
CA TYR A 19 -9.23 0.75 -2.75
C TYR A 19 -10.17 -0.27 -2.09
N ALA A 20 -9.58 -1.30 -1.49
CA ALA A 20 -10.29 -2.22 -0.62
C ALA A 20 -9.56 -2.37 0.70
N ILE A 21 -10.31 -2.57 1.78
CA ILE A 21 -9.78 -2.87 3.10
C ILE A 21 -10.32 -4.22 3.53
N ASP A 22 -9.43 -5.21 3.57
CA ASP A 22 -9.76 -6.57 3.98
C ASP A 22 -9.23 -6.79 5.40
N ALA A 23 -10.14 -7.06 6.34
CA ALA A 23 -9.79 -7.50 7.69
C ALA A 23 -9.78 -9.03 7.74
N LEU A 24 -8.62 -9.63 7.49
CA LEU A 24 -8.45 -11.08 7.59
C LEU A 24 -8.17 -11.48 9.04
N LYS A 25 -8.34 -12.77 9.34
CA LYS A 25 -8.14 -13.34 10.69
C LYS A 25 -6.80 -12.94 11.33
N ASP A 26 -5.74 -12.92 10.54
CA ASP A 26 -4.38 -12.70 11.04
C ASP A 26 -3.77 -11.34 10.65
N ARG A 27 -4.38 -10.63 9.69
CA ARG A 27 -3.80 -9.41 9.12
C ARG A 27 -4.86 -8.50 8.51
N ALA A 28 -4.58 -7.21 8.49
CA ALA A 28 -5.34 -6.25 7.72
C ALA A 28 -4.62 -5.96 6.39
N VAL A 29 -5.37 -5.88 5.30
CA VAL A 29 -4.85 -5.60 3.95
C VAL A 29 -5.53 -4.35 3.41
N PHE A 30 -4.73 -3.41 2.92
CA PHE A 30 -5.19 -2.26 2.14
C PHE A 30 -4.73 -2.45 0.70
N SER A 31 -5.68 -2.71 -0.20
CA SER A 31 -5.44 -2.97 -1.61
C SER A 31 -5.66 -1.69 -2.42
N ILE A 32 -4.74 -1.38 -3.32
CA ILE A 32 -4.77 -0.17 -4.15
C ILE A 32 -4.99 -0.56 -5.61
N PHE A 33 -5.99 0.03 -6.26
CA PHE A 33 -6.35 -0.27 -7.63
C PHE A 33 -6.13 0.93 -8.56
N ARG A 34 -5.48 0.67 -9.70
CA ARG A 34 -5.34 1.66 -10.78
C ARG A 34 -6.61 1.76 -11.61
N ARG A 35 -7.35 0.66 -11.75
CA ARG A 35 -8.59 0.54 -12.52
C ARG A 35 -9.53 -0.43 -11.81
N THR A 36 -10.83 -0.19 -11.94
CA THR A 36 -11.87 -1.07 -11.40
C THR A 36 -11.81 -2.44 -12.07
N GLY A 37 -11.84 -3.52 -11.28
CA GLY A 37 -11.82 -4.89 -11.78
C GLY A 37 -10.44 -5.46 -12.13
N GLU A 38 -9.36 -4.69 -11.99
CA GLU A 38 -7.99 -5.18 -12.15
C GLU A 38 -7.42 -5.71 -10.83
N MET A 39 -6.32 -6.45 -10.90
CA MET A 39 -5.55 -6.82 -9.70
C MET A 39 -4.96 -5.57 -9.03
N PRO A 40 -4.87 -5.54 -7.68
CA PRO A 40 -4.31 -4.40 -6.99
C PRO A 40 -2.85 -4.21 -7.37
N ILE A 41 -2.46 -2.99 -7.72
CA ILE A 41 -1.09 -2.64 -8.12
C ILE A 41 -0.13 -2.66 -6.93
N TYR A 42 -0.66 -2.40 -5.73
CA TYR A 42 0.02 -2.47 -4.46
C TYR A 42 -0.92 -2.98 -3.37
N ARG A 43 -0.35 -3.68 -2.39
CA ARG A 43 -1.04 -4.02 -1.14
C ARG A 43 -0.20 -3.61 0.05
N ILE A 44 -0.83 -2.98 1.03
CA ILE A 44 -0.23 -2.72 2.33
C ILE A 44 -0.82 -3.72 3.31
N GLU A 45 0.01 -4.57 3.88
CA GLU A 45 -0.41 -5.54 4.89
C GLU A 45 0.08 -5.12 6.26
N LYS A 46 -0.79 -5.27 7.27
CA LYS A 46 -0.42 -5.19 8.69
C LYS A 46 -0.62 -6.56 9.33
N ASP A 47 0.48 -7.22 9.65
CA ASP A 47 0.54 -8.49 10.38
C ASP A 47 1.11 -8.27 11.80
N PRO A 48 0.26 -8.28 12.85
CA PRO A 48 0.70 -8.11 14.22
C PRO A 48 1.69 -9.18 14.71
N LYS A 49 1.67 -10.40 14.15
CA LYS A 49 2.59 -11.48 14.52
C LYS A 49 4.03 -11.15 14.13
N LEU A 50 4.21 -10.30 13.12
CA LEU A 50 5.52 -9.85 12.65
C LEU A 50 6.03 -8.57 13.34
N ALA A 51 5.22 -7.93 14.19
CA ALA A 51 5.55 -6.68 14.86
C ALA A 51 6.87 -6.77 15.65
N ARG A 52 7.09 -7.88 16.37
CA ARG A 52 8.32 -8.13 17.15
C ARG A 52 9.47 -8.77 16.36
N LYS A 53 9.27 -9.00 15.05
CA LYS A 53 10.26 -9.63 14.17
C LYS A 53 10.80 -8.61 13.19
N GLN A 54 10.26 -8.61 11.98
CA GLN A 54 10.72 -7.85 10.81
C GLN A 54 9.84 -6.63 10.52
N GLY A 55 8.92 -6.30 11.44
CA GLY A 55 7.98 -5.19 11.33
C GLY A 55 6.57 -5.65 10.95
N ALA A 56 5.58 -4.97 11.53
CA ALA A 56 4.17 -5.31 11.33
C ALA A 56 3.66 -4.94 9.93
N TYR A 57 4.29 -3.98 9.25
CA TYR A 57 3.81 -3.46 7.97
C TYR A 57 4.65 -3.95 6.79
N SER A 58 3.97 -4.29 5.70
CA SER A 58 4.60 -4.72 4.46
C SER A 58 3.97 -4.01 3.27
N LEU A 59 4.78 -3.59 2.29
CA LEU A 59 4.31 -3.17 0.97
C LEU A 59 4.59 -4.29 -0.03
N LEU A 60 3.55 -4.75 -0.72
CA LEU A 60 3.65 -5.78 -1.74
C LEU A 60 3.36 -5.18 -3.13
N SER A 61 4.06 -5.68 -4.15
CA SER A 61 3.71 -5.41 -5.55
C SER A 61 2.46 -6.20 -5.96
N GLN A 62 1.95 -5.91 -7.16
CA GLN A 62 0.89 -6.69 -7.81
C GLN A 62 1.19 -8.20 -7.85
N GLN A 63 2.44 -8.58 -8.08
CA GLN A 63 2.90 -9.97 -8.12
C GLN A 63 3.11 -10.59 -6.72
N GLY A 64 2.86 -9.84 -5.65
CA GLY A 64 3.07 -10.31 -4.27
C GLY A 64 4.50 -10.20 -3.78
N LEU A 65 5.42 -9.59 -4.53
CA LEU A 65 6.79 -9.35 -4.07
C LEU A 65 6.78 -8.30 -2.96
N ILE A 66 7.46 -8.59 -1.85
CA ILE A 66 7.63 -7.63 -0.77
C ILE A 66 8.64 -6.56 -1.20
N LEU A 67 8.14 -5.35 -1.44
CA LEU A 67 8.94 -4.18 -1.81
C LEU A 67 9.57 -3.50 -0.59
N LYS A 68 8.90 -3.58 0.57
CA LYS A 68 9.37 -3.00 1.82
C LYS A 68 8.69 -3.63 3.03
N ARG A 69 9.42 -3.69 4.13
CA ARG A 69 8.89 -3.93 5.48
C ARG A 69 9.23 -2.77 6.41
N GLY A 70 8.42 -2.59 7.44
CA GLY A 70 8.64 -1.57 8.47
C GLY A 70 7.84 -1.82 9.74
N GLN A 71 8.30 -1.26 10.85
CA GLN A 71 7.58 -1.32 12.13
C GLN A 71 6.34 -0.43 12.14
N ASP A 72 6.38 0.67 11.38
CA ASP A 72 5.29 1.65 11.28
C ASP A 72 4.84 1.86 9.83
N LEU A 73 3.62 2.35 9.68
CA LEU A 73 2.99 2.63 8.40
C LEU A 73 3.67 3.78 7.62
N ASN A 74 4.30 4.74 8.29
CA ASN A 74 4.90 5.89 7.60
C ASN A 74 6.07 5.46 6.71
N THR A 75 6.85 4.45 7.11
CA THR A 75 7.92 3.90 6.27
C THR A 75 7.40 3.37 4.93
N ILE A 76 6.24 2.71 4.94
CA ILE A 76 5.58 2.20 3.74
C ILE A 76 5.05 3.35 2.89
N ILE A 77 4.38 4.33 3.51
CA ILE A 77 3.83 5.51 2.82
C ILE A 77 4.95 6.32 2.13
N LYS A 78 6.11 6.45 2.76
CA LYS A 78 7.27 7.15 2.17
C LYS A 78 7.74 6.49 0.88
N LEU A 79 7.94 5.16 0.89
CA LEU A 79 8.36 4.43 -0.31
C LEU A 79 7.28 4.48 -1.39
N LEU A 80 6.01 4.35 -1.01
CA LEU A 80 4.90 4.41 -1.94
C LEU A 80 4.88 5.78 -2.64
N ASN A 81 4.95 6.88 -1.90
CA ASN A 81 5.07 8.22 -2.51
C ASN A 81 6.25 8.34 -3.47
N GLN A 82 7.45 7.84 -3.10
CA GLN A 82 8.62 7.89 -3.98
C GLN A 82 8.43 7.10 -5.27
N LYS A 83 7.86 5.89 -5.18
CA LYS A 83 7.58 5.07 -6.37
C LYS A 83 6.51 5.70 -7.26
N LEU A 84 5.53 6.37 -6.66
CA LEU A 84 4.47 7.06 -7.39
C LEU A 84 4.98 8.31 -8.11
N LEU A 85 5.89 9.08 -7.48
CA LEU A 85 6.54 10.21 -8.15
C LEU A 85 7.27 9.78 -9.43
N LYS A 86 7.91 8.60 -9.42
CA LYS A 86 8.57 8.03 -10.60
C LYS A 86 7.61 7.52 -11.68
N ILE A 87 6.37 7.20 -11.35
CA ILE A 87 5.37 6.71 -12.33
C ILE A 87 4.80 7.86 -13.16
N VAL A 88 4.83 9.10 -12.63
CA VAL A 88 4.25 10.29 -13.26
C VAL A 88 5.19 10.94 -14.29
N GLU A 89 6.48 10.59 -14.32
CA GLU A 89 7.44 11.12 -15.30
C GLU A 89 7.42 10.38 -16.66
N LYS A 90 6.23 9.97 -17.15
CA LYS A 90 6.12 9.19 -18.38
C LYS A 90 5.11 9.76 -19.37
#